data_AF-A0A8T7KMA7-F1
#
_entry.id   AF-A0A8T7KMA7-F1
#
_cell.length_a   1.000
_cell.length_b   1.000
_cell.length_c   1.000
_cell.angle_alpha   90.00
_cell.angle_beta   90.00
_cell.angle_gamma   90.00
#
_symmetry.space_group_name_H-M   'P 1'
#
loop_
_entity.id
_entity.type
_entity.pdbx_description
1 polymer ?
#
loop_
_entity_poly.entity_id
_entity_poly.type
_entity_poly.pdbx_seq_one_letter_code
_entity_poly.pdbx_strand_id
1 'polypeptide(L)'
;MEGVTVPLALQDYMTVIFSALGLAILTRMIYHLDRALGRMALIGSGLVVLGGFLKASGKLLTAAGGPDLALLHQGLFPLVAPGFVLVAWSLYHIRRVFRDQPPLRRPWLVPLLAIALFAAGSIALGMAGGPWKVPLILLATIGNIGMLVMLILAAWGRKMWFTGALFVITLIVVLLMSQLANVPDMPIGMIWFEQISQTIAQLLFALGAWNYSQKIEATYGRAMAAQPI
;
A
#
# COMPACT_ATOMS: atom_id res chain seq x y z
N MET A 1 28.42 -10.09 -7.83
CA MET A 1 27.20 -9.29 -7.61
C MET A 1 26.43 -9.26 -8.93
N GLU A 2 25.86 -10.39 -9.32
CA GLU A 2 25.11 -10.53 -10.58
C GLU A 2 23.62 -10.56 -10.23
N GLY A 3 22.88 -9.48 -10.49
CA GLY A 3 21.42 -9.52 -10.29
C GLY A 3 20.72 -8.17 -10.18
N VAL A 4 21.38 -7.13 -9.66
CA VAL A 4 20.80 -5.78 -9.55
C VAL A 4 21.42 -4.88 -10.62
N THR A 5 20.68 -4.66 -11.71
CA THR A 5 21.11 -3.81 -12.82
C THR A 5 20.42 -2.43 -12.75
N VAL A 6 21.03 -1.41 -13.34
CA VAL A 6 20.44 -0.06 -13.38
C VAL A 6 19.04 -0.06 -14.01
N PRO A 7 18.78 -0.77 -15.15
CA PRO A 7 17.42 -0.87 -15.70
C PRO A 7 16.42 -1.49 -14.73
N LEU A 8 16.83 -2.49 -13.95
CA LEU A 8 15.96 -3.14 -12.97
C LEU A 8 15.60 -2.18 -11.82
N ALA A 9 16.56 -1.38 -11.36
CA ALA A 9 16.31 -0.36 -10.35
C ALA A 9 15.39 0.76 -10.85
N LEU A 10 15.50 1.14 -12.13
CA LEU A 10 14.58 2.09 -12.77
C LEU A 10 13.16 1.52 -12.88
N GLN A 11 13.02 0.22 -13.15
CA GLN A 11 11.73 -0.46 -13.18
C GLN A 11 11.00 -0.40 -11.83
N ASP A 12 11.71 -0.52 -10.70
CA ASP A 12 11.13 -0.36 -9.36
C ASP A 12 10.47 1.02 -9.17
N TYR A 13 11.01 2.10 -9.77
CA TYR A 13 10.36 3.42 -9.71
C TYR A 13 9.01 3.44 -10.42
N MET A 14 8.82 2.70 -11.52
CA MET A 14 7.52 2.62 -12.18
C MET A 14 6.46 2.01 -11.26
N THR A 15 6.84 0.97 -10.52
CA THR A 15 5.99 0.37 -9.49
C THR A 15 5.60 1.38 -8.41
N VAL A 16 6.56 2.18 -7.94
CA VAL A 16 6.32 3.23 -6.93
C VAL A 16 5.41 4.32 -7.49
N ILE A 17 5.61 4.76 -8.73
CA ILE A 17 4.79 5.80 -9.38
C ILE A 17 3.34 5.34 -9.51
N PHE A 18 3.08 4.14 -10.02
CA PHE A 18 1.71 3.65 -10.15
C PHE A 18 1.04 3.44 -8.79
N SER A 19 1.78 2.92 -7.80
CA SER A 19 1.27 2.81 -6.42
C SER A 19 0.91 4.18 -5.84
N ALA A 20 1.79 5.18 -6.03
CA ALA A 20 1.56 6.55 -5.60
C ALA A 20 0.32 7.17 -6.26
N LEU A 21 0.13 6.95 -7.56
CA LEU A 21 -1.07 7.41 -8.27
C LEU A 21 -2.34 6.80 -7.68
N GLY A 22 -2.38 5.48 -7.50
CA GLY A 22 -3.55 4.80 -6.92
C GLY A 22 -3.85 5.28 -5.50
N LEU A 23 -2.82 5.39 -4.66
CA LEU A 23 -2.95 5.87 -3.28
C LEU A 23 -3.36 7.35 -3.20
N ALA A 24 -2.82 8.20 -4.07
CA ALA A 24 -3.19 9.63 -4.13
C ALA A 24 -4.66 9.80 -4.52
N ILE A 25 -5.14 9.02 -5.50
CA ILE A 25 -6.55 9.02 -5.91
C ILE A 25 -7.45 8.58 -4.76
N LEU A 26 -7.15 7.45 -4.10
CA LEU A 26 -7.95 6.99 -2.96
C LEU A 26 -7.91 7.99 -1.80
N THR A 27 -6.74 8.55 -1.49
CA THR A 27 -6.59 9.57 -0.45
C THR A 27 -7.44 10.79 -0.74
N ARG A 28 -7.42 11.28 -1.98
CA ARG A 28 -8.24 12.42 -2.41
C ARG A 28 -9.73 12.11 -2.23
N MET A 29 -10.19 10.94 -2.68
CA MET A 29 -11.57 10.50 -2.50
C MET A 29 -11.97 10.49 -1.02
N ILE A 30 -11.13 9.90 -0.16
CA ILE A 30 -11.39 9.84 1.28
C ILE A 30 -11.43 11.25 1.87
N TYR A 31 -10.52 12.13 1.46
CA TYR A 31 -10.45 13.52 1.95
C TYR A 31 -11.68 14.34 1.58
N HIS A 32 -12.24 14.12 0.38
CA HIS A 32 -13.49 14.74 -0.03
C HIS A 32 -14.70 14.25 0.77
N LEU A 33 -14.70 12.98 1.20
CA LEU A 33 -15.79 12.41 2.01
C LEU A 33 -15.67 12.79 3.48
N ASP A 34 -14.46 12.73 4.04
CA ASP A 34 -14.17 13.07 5.44
C ASP A 34 -12.73 13.58 5.55
N ARG A 35 -12.57 14.84 5.96
CA ARG A 35 -11.25 15.48 6.06
C ARG A 35 -10.36 14.84 7.11
N ALA A 36 -10.91 14.34 8.22
CA ALA A 36 -10.12 13.74 9.30
C ALA A 36 -9.56 12.38 8.87
N LEU A 37 -10.38 11.55 8.21
CA LEU A 37 -9.95 10.28 7.63
C LEU A 37 -9.03 10.49 6.43
N GLY A 38 -9.25 11.55 5.65
CA GLY A 38 -8.39 11.92 4.53
C GLY A 38 -6.97 12.29 4.97
N ARG A 39 -6.81 12.99 6.10
CA ARG A 39 -5.48 13.27 6.67
C ARG A 39 -4.77 11.98 7.09
N MET A 40 -5.49 11.02 7.66
CA MET A 40 -4.95 9.70 7.99
C MET A 40 -4.48 8.96 6.74
N ALA A 41 -5.32 8.92 5.70
CA ALA A 41 -4.99 8.32 4.41
C ALA A 41 -3.78 9.00 3.74
N LEU A 42 -3.67 10.33 3.85
CA LEU A 42 -2.54 11.10 3.31
C LEU A 42 -1.22 10.75 3.99
N ILE A 43 -1.21 10.71 5.33
CA ILE A 43 0.00 10.28 6.08
C ILE A 43 0.35 8.85 5.70
N GLY A 44 -0.62 7.95 5.70
CA GLY A 44 -0.40 6.55 5.34
C GLY A 44 0.17 6.37 3.94
N SER A 45 -0.44 7.05 2.96
CA SER A 45 0.00 7.02 1.57
C SER A 45 1.38 7.64 1.37
N GLY A 46 1.67 8.75 2.05
CA GLY A 46 3.00 9.37 2.06
C GLY A 46 4.08 8.41 2.58
N LEU A 47 3.78 7.68 3.66
CA LEU A 47 4.70 6.68 4.22
C LEU A 47 4.95 5.51 3.25
N VAL A 48 3.90 4.98 2.60
CA VAL A 48 4.06 3.89 1.61
C VAL A 48 4.92 4.35 0.43
N VAL A 49 4.62 5.52 -0.14
CA VAL A 49 5.34 6.06 -1.30
C VAL A 49 6.79 6.36 -0.94
N LEU A 50 7.04 6.98 0.21
CA LEU A 50 8.40 7.26 0.68
C LEU A 50 9.19 5.97 0.88
N GLY A 51 8.59 4.95 1.52
CA GLY A 51 9.24 3.65 1.69
C GLY A 51 9.58 2.97 0.36
N GLY A 52 8.66 2.99 -0.60
CA GLY A 52 8.91 2.47 -1.95
C GLY A 52 10.02 3.23 -2.68
N PHE A 53 10.01 4.57 -2.60
CA PHE A 53 11.02 5.43 -3.21
C PHE A 53 12.42 5.18 -2.62
N LEU A 54 12.54 5.05 -1.30
CA LEU A 54 13.81 4.74 -0.64
C LEU A 54 14.35 3.37 -1.06
N LYS A 55 13.48 2.36 -1.20
CA LYS A 55 13.86 1.04 -1.72
C LYS A 55 14.39 1.11 -3.15
N ALA A 56 13.68 1.79 -4.04
CA ALA A 56 14.11 1.97 -5.43
C ALA A 56 15.44 2.73 -5.53
N SER A 57 15.60 3.77 -4.70
CA SER A 57 16.84 4.54 -4.57
C SER A 57 18.01 3.68 -4.08
N GLY A 58 17.78 2.83 -3.07
CA GLY A 58 18.79 1.90 -2.56
C GLY A 58 19.26 0.90 -3.61
N LYS A 59 18.33 0.33 -4.38
CA LYS A 59 18.65 -0.54 -5.52
C LYS A 59 19.45 0.20 -6.59
N LEU A 60 19.06 1.43 -6.94
CA LEU A 60 19.75 2.23 -7.96
C LEU A 60 21.18 2.57 -7.53
N LEU A 61 21.37 2.98 -6.28
CA LEU A 61 22.69 3.31 -5.74
C LEU A 61 23.61 2.07 -5.76
N THR A 62 23.09 0.93 -5.34
CA THR A 62 23.82 -0.35 -5.36
C THR A 62 24.18 -0.75 -6.80
N ALA A 63 23.24 -0.61 -7.74
CA ALA A 63 23.46 -0.90 -9.16
C ALA A 63 24.49 0.03 -9.82
N ALA A 64 24.61 1.26 -9.34
CA ALA A 64 25.56 2.26 -9.83
C ALA A 64 26.97 2.11 -9.20
N GLY A 65 27.20 1.10 -8.35
CA GLY A 65 28.47 0.90 -7.64
C GLY A 65 28.67 1.87 -6.46
N GLY A 66 27.61 2.51 -5.99
CA GLY A 66 27.63 3.39 -4.82
C GLY A 66 27.68 2.63 -3.48
N PRO A 67 27.82 3.35 -2.36
CA PRO A 67 27.90 2.74 -1.03
C PRO A 67 26.58 2.03 -0.66
N ASP A 68 26.69 0.88 0.00
CA ASP A 68 25.52 0.19 0.55
C ASP A 68 25.02 0.91 1.81
N LEU A 69 24.02 1.78 1.62
CA LEU A 69 23.38 2.50 2.71
C LEU A 69 22.28 1.62 3.31
N ALA A 70 22.59 1.01 4.45
CA ALA A 70 21.67 0.18 5.22
C ALA A 70 20.30 0.85 5.44
N LEU A 71 20.24 2.18 5.62
CA LEU A 71 18.99 2.92 5.78
C LEU A 71 18.07 2.85 4.55
N LEU A 72 18.60 2.83 3.32
CA LEU A 72 17.79 2.74 2.11
C LEU A 72 17.14 1.36 1.95
N HIS A 73 17.88 0.31 2.31
CA HIS A 73 17.41 -1.08 2.22
C HIS A 73 16.56 -1.51 3.42
N GLN A 74 16.86 -1.00 4.61
CA GLN A 74 16.20 -1.38 5.86
C GLN A 74 15.03 -0.47 6.23
N GLY A 75 15.02 0.78 5.76
CA GLY A 75 13.99 1.78 6.05
C GLY A 75 12.63 1.54 5.38
N LEU A 76 12.55 0.60 4.43
CA LEU A 76 11.30 0.24 3.74
C LEU A 76 10.19 -0.20 4.72
N PHE A 77 10.47 -1.20 5.54
CA PHE A 77 9.42 -1.83 6.37
C PHE A 77 8.89 -0.92 7.49
N PRO A 78 9.74 -0.14 8.20
CA PRO A 78 9.26 0.83 9.18
C PRO A 78 8.33 1.91 8.61
N LEU A 79 8.41 2.19 7.30
CA LEU A 79 7.55 3.19 6.64
C LEU A 79 6.31 2.54 6.01
N VAL A 80 6.50 1.49 5.22
CA VAL A 80 5.40 0.87 4.46
C VAL A 80 4.38 0.20 5.37
N ALA A 81 4.82 -0.43 6.47
CA ALA A 81 3.93 -1.14 7.39
C ALA A 81 2.88 -0.22 8.05
N PRO A 82 3.27 0.87 8.75
CA PRO A 82 2.28 1.81 9.27
C PRO A 82 1.51 2.51 8.15
N GLY A 83 2.15 2.75 7.00
CA GLY A 83 1.53 3.36 5.84
C GLY A 83 0.28 2.61 5.37
N PHE A 84 0.41 1.31 5.09
CA PHE A 84 -0.73 0.49 4.66
C PHE A 84 -1.81 0.34 5.73
N VAL A 85 -1.43 0.26 7.01
CA VAL A 85 -2.40 0.19 8.12
C VAL A 85 -3.27 1.44 8.17
N LEU A 86 -2.68 2.63 8.05
CA LEU A 86 -3.41 3.90 8.08
C LEU A 86 -4.37 4.02 6.89
N VAL A 87 -3.92 3.65 5.68
CA VAL A 87 -4.78 3.68 4.48
C VAL A 87 -5.91 2.66 4.60
N ALA A 88 -5.61 1.41 4.96
CA ALA A 88 -6.61 0.36 5.14
C ALA A 88 -7.66 0.75 6.20
N TRP A 89 -7.22 1.33 7.32
CA TRP A 89 -8.10 1.77 8.39
C TRP A 89 -8.99 2.94 7.98
N SER A 90 -8.45 3.91 7.23
CA SER A 90 -9.25 5.02 6.68
C SER A 90 -10.36 4.51 5.74
N LEU A 91 -10.06 3.54 4.87
CA LEU A 91 -11.04 2.91 3.99
C LEU A 91 -12.09 2.09 4.75
N TYR A 92 -11.68 1.38 5.79
CA TYR A 92 -12.60 0.66 6.68
C TYR A 92 -13.64 1.61 7.27
N HIS A 93 -13.19 2.76 7.77
CA HIS A 93 -14.06 3.78 8.34
C HIS A 93 -15.04 4.36 7.32
N ILE A 94 -14.57 4.73 6.12
CA ILE A 94 -15.44 5.20 5.05
C ILE A 94 -16.51 4.16 4.70
N ARG A 95 -16.17 2.87 4.70
CA ARG A 95 -17.14 1.79 4.48
C ARG A 95 -18.20 1.70 5.59
N ARG A 96 -17.86 2.03 6.84
CA ARG A 96 -18.83 2.10 7.95
C ARG A 96 -19.79 3.27 7.77
N VAL A 97 -19.28 4.43 7.33
CA VAL A 97 -20.11 5.59 6.99
C VAL A 97 -21.12 5.23 5.90
N PHE A 98 -20.70 4.52 4.85
CA PHE A 98 -21.60 4.06 3.79
C PHE A 98 -22.61 2.97 4.20
N ARG A 99 -22.47 2.39 5.40
CA ARG A 99 -23.37 1.36 5.94
C ARG A 99 -24.25 1.91 7.06
N ASP A 100 -24.33 3.23 7.19
CA ASP A 100 -25.06 3.94 8.26
C ASP A 100 -24.67 3.44 9.67
N GLN A 101 -23.42 3.02 9.83
CA GLN A 101 -22.90 2.57 11.12
C GLN A 101 -22.34 3.76 11.90
N PRO A 102 -22.47 3.76 13.24
CA PRO A 102 -21.98 4.86 14.05
C PRO A 102 -20.47 5.04 13.88
N PRO A 103 -19.99 6.28 13.65
CA PRO A 103 -18.56 6.55 13.55
C PRO A 103 -17.87 6.21 14.88
N LEU A 104 -16.66 5.63 14.83
CA LEU A 104 -15.90 5.44 16.07
C LEU A 104 -15.47 6.80 16.59
N ARG A 105 -15.68 7.04 17.89
CA ARG A 105 -15.31 8.29 18.58
C ARG A 105 -13.83 8.67 18.43
N ARG A 106 -12.93 7.70 18.25
CA ARG A 106 -11.48 7.90 18.16
C ARG A 106 -10.88 7.05 17.04
N PRO A 107 -10.96 7.49 15.76
CA PRO A 107 -10.53 6.69 14.62
C PRO A 107 -9.03 6.39 14.63
N TRP A 108 -8.21 7.20 15.30
CA TRP A 108 -6.75 7.03 15.33
C TRP A 108 -6.24 5.98 16.32
N LEU A 109 -7.03 5.61 17.33
CA LEU A 109 -6.52 4.75 18.42
C LEU A 109 -6.14 3.35 17.93
N VAL A 110 -7.03 2.71 17.17
CA VAL A 110 -6.80 1.33 16.70
C VAL A 110 -5.56 1.21 15.82
N PRO A 111 -5.38 2.01 14.75
CA PRO A 111 -4.19 1.89 13.92
C PRO A 111 -2.92 2.28 14.69
N LEU A 112 -2.98 3.27 15.59
CA LEU A 112 -1.82 3.69 16.38
C LEU A 112 -1.39 2.62 17.38
N LEU A 113 -2.34 1.95 18.05
CA LEU A 113 -2.04 0.82 18.93
C LEU A 113 -1.46 -0.36 18.17
N ALA A 114 -2.02 -0.69 17.00
CA ALA A 114 -1.49 -1.76 16.15
C ALA A 114 -0.05 -1.45 15.69
N ILE A 115 0.20 -0.24 15.21
CA ILE A 115 1.53 0.20 14.80
C ILE A 115 2.51 0.14 15.99
N ALA A 116 2.12 0.67 17.15
CA ALA A 116 2.96 0.67 18.35
C ALA A 116 3.30 -0.75 18.82
N LEU A 117 2.32 -1.66 18.83
CA LEU A 117 2.52 -3.06 19.22
C LEU A 117 3.53 -3.77 18.32
N PHE A 118 3.37 -3.65 17.01
CA PHE A 118 4.26 -4.29 16.04
C PHE A 118 5.65 -3.63 15.99
N ALA A 119 5.73 -2.31 16.19
CA ALA A 119 7.00 -1.61 16.33
C ALA A 119 7.75 -2.06 17.59
N ALA A 120 7.06 -2.16 18.73
CA ALA A 120 7.64 -2.67 19.98
C ALA A 120 8.12 -4.12 19.82
N GLY A 121 7.33 -4.99 19.18
CA GLY A 121 7.74 -6.36 18.87
C GLY A 121 8.95 -6.44 17.94
N SER A 122 9.03 -5.55 16.94
CA SER A 122 10.17 -5.44 16.04
C SER A 122 11.45 -5.03 16.79
N ILE A 123 11.37 -4.02 17.66
CA ILE A 123 12.49 -3.58 18.49
C ILE A 123 12.93 -4.68 19.46
N ALA A 124 11.99 -5.32 20.15
CA ALA A 124 12.29 -6.39 21.10
C ALA A 124 13.02 -7.58 20.43
N LEU A 125 12.55 -8.01 19.25
CA LEU A 125 13.23 -9.05 18.47
C LEU A 125 14.62 -8.59 18.00
N GLY A 126 14.76 -7.33 17.58
CA GLY A 126 16.05 -6.77 17.19
C GLY A 126 17.07 -6.76 18.32
N MET A 127 16.65 -6.38 19.54
CA MET A 127 17.50 -6.41 20.73
C MET A 127 17.90 -7.84 21.13
N ALA A 128 17.06 -8.82 20.84
CA ALA A 128 17.36 -10.24 21.06
C ALA A 128 18.19 -10.90 19.94
N GLY A 129 18.60 -10.15 18.91
CA GLY A 129 19.32 -10.68 17.74
C GLY A 129 18.44 -11.48 16.77
N GLY A 130 17.12 -11.44 16.94
CA GLY A 130 16.15 -12.14 16.10
C GLY A 130 15.76 -11.38 14.83
N PRO A 131 14.87 -11.95 13.99
CA PRO A 131 14.49 -11.38 12.70
C PRO A 131 13.51 -10.20 12.86
N TRP A 132 14.04 -9.04 13.25
CA TRP A 132 13.27 -7.83 13.60
C TRP A 132 12.31 -7.32 12.51
N LYS A 133 12.56 -7.65 11.24
CA LYS A 133 11.72 -7.23 10.10
C LYS A 133 10.42 -8.01 10.00
N VAL A 134 10.35 -9.23 10.53
CA VAL A 134 9.21 -10.15 10.35
C VAL A 134 7.89 -9.56 10.85
N PRO A 135 7.81 -8.94 12.05
CA PRO A 135 6.58 -8.28 12.49
C PRO A 135 6.13 -7.17 11.53
N LEU A 136 7.06 -6.33 11.04
CA LEU A 136 6.73 -5.22 10.15
C LEU A 136 6.28 -5.71 8.77
N ILE A 137 6.90 -6.78 8.25
CA ILE A 137 6.45 -7.46 7.03
C ILE A 137 5.02 -7.98 7.21
N LEU A 138 4.75 -8.66 8.33
CA LEU A 138 3.42 -9.18 8.64
C LEU A 138 2.37 -8.05 8.70
N LEU A 139 2.70 -6.94 9.37
CA LEU A 139 1.82 -5.78 9.48
C LEU A 139 1.55 -5.15 8.11
N ALA A 140 2.58 -4.95 7.29
CA ALA A 140 2.45 -4.43 5.94
C ALA A 140 1.57 -5.32 5.06
N THR A 141 1.77 -6.65 5.15
CA THR A 141 0.99 -7.64 4.40
C THR A 141 -0.48 -7.62 4.81
N ILE A 142 -0.77 -7.63 6.12
CA ILE A 142 -2.15 -7.55 6.63
C ILE A 142 -2.81 -6.23 6.19
N GLY A 143 -2.10 -5.11 6.30
CA GLY A 143 -2.59 -3.80 5.88
C GLY A 143 -2.90 -3.75 4.38
N ASN A 144 -1.98 -4.21 3.54
CA ASN A 144 -2.15 -4.20 2.09
C ASN A 144 -3.26 -5.16 1.62
N ILE A 145 -3.28 -6.39 2.12
CA ILE A 145 -4.36 -7.35 1.82
C ILE A 145 -5.70 -6.80 2.32
N GLY A 146 -5.75 -6.28 3.54
CA GLY A 146 -6.95 -5.69 4.11
C GLY A 146 -7.49 -4.56 3.25
N MET A 147 -6.63 -3.65 2.80
CA MET A 147 -6.98 -2.58 1.86
C MET A 147 -7.57 -3.14 0.56
N LEU A 148 -6.87 -4.07 -0.11
CA LEU A 148 -7.32 -4.63 -1.38
C LEU A 148 -8.65 -5.38 -1.24
N VAL A 149 -8.79 -6.22 -0.21
CA VAL A 149 -10.04 -6.95 0.06
C VAL A 149 -11.20 -5.96 0.31
N MET A 150 -10.97 -4.90 1.07
CA MET A 150 -12.01 -3.88 1.29
C MET A 150 -12.42 -3.19 -0.02
N LEU A 151 -11.46 -2.87 -0.89
CA LEU A 151 -11.73 -2.27 -2.20
C LEU A 151 -12.49 -3.23 -3.13
N ILE A 152 -12.13 -4.51 -3.15
CA ILE A 152 -12.83 -5.57 -3.91
C ILE A 152 -14.29 -5.67 -3.45
N LEU A 153 -14.50 -5.85 -2.14
CA LEU A 153 -15.85 -5.97 -1.57
C LEU A 153 -16.68 -4.69 -1.79
N ALA A 154 -16.05 -3.52 -1.73
CA ALA A 154 -16.72 -2.26 -1.94
C ALA A 154 -17.08 -2.02 -3.42
N ALA A 155 -16.24 -2.47 -4.36
CA ALA A 155 -16.53 -2.41 -5.79
C ALA A 155 -17.67 -3.36 -6.17
N TRP A 156 -17.62 -4.62 -5.73
CA TRP A 156 -18.66 -5.61 -6.01
C TRP A 156 -20.01 -5.28 -5.35
N GLY A 157 -19.98 -4.75 -4.13
CA GLY A 157 -21.20 -4.24 -3.47
C GLY A 157 -21.92 -3.15 -4.27
N ARG A 158 -21.25 -2.51 -5.23
CA ARG A 158 -21.81 -1.48 -6.12
C ARG A 158 -21.93 -1.93 -7.57
N LYS A 159 -21.90 -3.25 -7.83
CA LYS A 159 -21.96 -3.87 -9.17
C LYS A 159 -20.82 -3.43 -10.11
N MET A 160 -19.70 -2.93 -9.57
CA MET A 160 -18.51 -2.55 -10.34
C MET A 160 -17.59 -3.77 -10.51
N TRP A 161 -18.08 -4.79 -11.23
CA TRP A 161 -17.38 -6.07 -11.39
C TRP A 161 -15.99 -5.92 -12.01
N PHE A 162 -15.87 -5.09 -13.04
CA PHE A 162 -14.59 -4.80 -13.69
C PHE A 162 -13.58 -4.21 -12.71
N THR A 163 -13.96 -3.16 -11.96
CA THR A 163 -13.09 -2.53 -10.96
C THR A 163 -12.70 -3.49 -9.84
N GLY A 164 -13.63 -4.34 -9.38
CA GLY A 164 -13.32 -5.38 -8.41
C GLY A 164 -12.32 -6.41 -8.96
N ALA A 165 -12.45 -6.80 -10.23
CA ALA A 165 -11.52 -7.72 -10.89
C ALA A 165 -10.09 -7.14 -10.97
N LEU A 166 -9.94 -5.84 -11.24
CA LEU A 166 -8.63 -5.17 -11.23
C LEU A 166 -7.92 -5.32 -9.87
N PHE A 167 -8.66 -5.10 -8.77
CA PHE A 167 -8.13 -5.27 -7.42
C PHE A 167 -7.86 -6.74 -7.07
N VAL A 168 -8.69 -7.68 -7.53
CA VAL A 168 -8.45 -9.13 -7.35
C VAL A 168 -7.15 -9.55 -8.04
N ILE A 169 -6.95 -9.14 -9.29
CA ILE A 169 -5.72 -9.45 -10.04
C ILE A 169 -4.51 -8.86 -9.31
N THR A 170 -4.61 -7.61 -8.84
CA THR A 170 -3.56 -6.98 -8.03
C THR A 170 -3.24 -7.81 -6.79
N LEU A 171 -4.27 -8.25 -6.04
CA LEU A 171 -4.11 -9.06 -4.84
C LEU A 171 -3.43 -10.40 -5.14
N ILE A 172 -3.86 -11.08 -6.21
CA ILE A 172 -3.26 -12.36 -6.63
C ILE A 172 -1.78 -12.17 -6.95
N VAL A 173 -1.42 -11.16 -7.74
CA VAL A 173 -0.02 -10.90 -8.08
C VAL A 173 0.80 -10.61 -6.81
N VAL A 174 0.32 -9.75 -5.91
CA VAL A 174 1.00 -9.45 -4.64
C VAL A 174 1.26 -10.71 -3.81
N LEU A 175 0.28 -11.62 -3.72
CA LEU A 175 0.43 -12.88 -3.00
C LEU A 175 1.41 -13.84 -3.68
N LEU A 176 1.36 -13.94 -5.01
CA LEU A 176 2.28 -14.78 -5.78
C LEU A 176 3.74 -14.30 -5.63
N MET A 177 3.97 -12.97 -5.68
CA MET A 177 5.31 -12.41 -5.51
C MET A 177 5.90 -12.73 -4.13
N SER A 178 5.08 -12.79 -3.07
CA SER A 178 5.53 -13.18 -1.74
C SER A 178 6.07 -14.62 -1.67
N GLN A 179 5.62 -15.51 -2.56
CA GLN A 179 6.08 -16.90 -2.62
C GLN A 179 7.39 -17.03 -3.40
N LEU A 180 7.54 -16.25 -4.48
CA LEU A 180 8.75 -16.26 -5.32
C LEU A 180 9.98 -15.80 -4.56
N ALA A 181 9.83 -14.92 -3.56
CA ALA A 181 10.93 -14.46 -2.71
C ALA A 181 11.68 -15.56 -1.94
N ASN A 182 11.14 -16.78 -1.85
CA ASN A 182 11.77 -17.91 -1.16
C ASN A 182 12.60 -18.82 -2.08
N VAL A 183 12.67 -18.54 -3.39
CA VAL A 183 13.45 -19.33 -4.35
C VAL A 183 14.92 -18.90 -4.29
N PRO A 184 15.86 -19.79 -3.89
CA PRO A 184 17.29 -19.48 -3.95
C PRO A 184 17.76 -19.31 -5.41
N ASP A 185 18.74 -18.42 -5.63
CA ASP A 185 19.42 -18.22 -6.92
C ASP A 185 18.49 -17.97 -8.12
N MET A 186 17.60 -16.99 -7.98
CA MET A 186 16.67 -16.61 -9.07
C MET A 186 17.42 -16.15 -10.33
N PRO A 187 17.15 -16.75 -11.51
CA PRO A 187 17.74 -16.30 -12.76
C PRO A 187 17.24 -14.90 -13.12
N ILE A 188 18.05 -14.12 -13.84
CA ILE A 188 17.73 -12.71 -14.18
C ILE A 188 16.38 -12.54 -14.89
N GLY A 189 15.97 -13.51 -15.72
CA GLY A 189 14.66 -13.50 -16.39
C GLY A 189 13.49 -13.58 -15.40
N MET A 190 13.65 -14.33 -14.31
CA MET A 190 12.64 -14.44 -13.25
C MET A 190 12.55 -13.16 -12.42
N ILE A 191 13.68 -12.50 -12.17
CA ILE A 191 13.72 -11.18 -11.53
C ILE A 191 12.99 -10.13 -12.38
N TRP A 192 13.19 -10.11 -13.70
CA TRP A 192 12.45 -9.24 -14.61
C TRP A 192 10.96 -9.54 -14.63
N PHE A 193 10.60 -10.83 -14.66
CA PHE A 193 9.20 -11.25 -14.59
C PHE A 193 8.53 -10.76 -13.29
N GLU A 194 9.21 -10.86 -12.16
CA GLU A 194 8.75 -10.33 -10.88
C GLU A 194 8.50 -8.82 -10.96
N GLN A 195 9.47 -8.05 -11.46
CA GLN A 195 9.36 -6.58 -11.54
C GLN A 195 8.25 -6.13 -12.50
N ILE A 196 8.12 -6.76 -13.67
CA ILE A 196 7.06 -6.44 -14.64
C ILE A 196 5.70 -6.80 -14.07
N SER A 197 5.55 -7.97 -13.46
CA SER A 197 4.30 -8.41 -12.83
C SER A 197 3.87 -7.43 -11.74
N GLN A 198 4.81 -7.02 -10.89
CA GLN A 198 4.56 -6.05 -9.83
C GLN A 198 4.18 -4.68 -10.40
N THR A 199 4.84 -4.23 -11.46
CA THR A 199 4.52 -2.96 -12.14
C THR A 199 3.11 -2.98 -12.71
N ILE A 200 2.74 -4.07 -13.40
CA ILE A 200 1.39 -4.28 -13.95
C ILE A 200 0.37 -4.28 -12.81
N ALA A 201 0.63 -4.99 -11.71
CA ALA A 201 -0.27 -5.00 -10.56
C ALA A 201 -0.50 -3.60 -9.98
N GLN A 202 0.54 -2.78 -9.83
CA GLN A 202 0.38 -1.41 -9.35
C GLN A 202 -0.36 -0.52 -10.36
N LEU A 203 -0.17 -0.73 -11.67
CA LEU A 203 -0.96 -0.06 -12.70
C LEU A 203 -2.45 -0.43 -12.61
N LEU A 204 -2.75 -1.73 -12.49
CA LEU A 204 -4.13 -2.21 -12.33
C LEU A 204 -4.78 -1.66 -11.04
N PHE A 205 -4.02 -1.60 -9.95
CA PHE A 205 -4.43 -0.96 -8.72
C PHE A 205 -4.77 0.52 -8.94
N ALA A 206 -3.91 1.28 -9.62
CA ALA A 206 -4.15 2.69 -9.92
C ALA A 206 -5.40 2.91 -10.79
N LEU A 207 -5.59 2.09 -11.82
CA LEU A 207 -6.78 2.11 -12.68
C LEU A 207 -8.05 1.73 -11.90
N GLY A 208 -7.95 0.73 -11.01
CA GLY A 208 -9.04 0.34 -10.12
C GLY A 208 -9.42 1.47 -9.17
N ALA A 209 -8.42 2.11 -8.54
CA ALA A 209 -8.60 3.25 -7.65
C ALA A 209 -9.25 4.44 -8.37
N TRP A 210 -8.79 4.76 -9.58
CA TRP A 210 -9.39 5.79 -10.44
C TRP A 210 -10.87 5.51 -10.69
N ASN A 211 -11.18 4.33 -11.25
CA ASN A 211 -12.53 3.96 -11.64
C ASN A 211 -13.48 3.96 -10.43
N TYR A 212 -13.01 3.42 -9.30
CA TYR A 212 -13.76 3.42 -8.05
C TYR A 212 -14.01 4.84 -7.54
N SER A 213 -12.97 5.68 -7.47
CA SER A 213 -13.07 7.07 -7.00
C SER A 213 -14.07 7.89 -7.79
N GLN A 214 -14.00 7.85 -9.12
CA GLN A 214 -14.95 8.61 -9.96
C GLN A 214 -16.40 8.23 -9.69
N LYS A 215 -16.68 6.93 -9.53
CA LYS A 215 -18.05 6.46 -9.26
C LYS A 215 -18.54 6.91 -7.89
N ILE A 216 -17.68 6.86 -6.89
CA ILE A 216 -18.02 7.31 -5.52
C ILE A 216 -18.26 8.81 -5.50
N GLU A 217 -17.38 9.61 -6.09
CA GLU A 217 -17.55 11.07 -6.16
C GLU A 217 -18.81 11.46 -6.94
N ALA A 218 -19.13 10.77 -8.04
CA ALA A 218 -20.35 11.02 -8.80
C ALA A 218 -21.63 10.68 -8.00
N THR A 219 -21.56 9.69 -7.11
CA THR A 219 -22.71 9.22 -6.31
C THR A 219 -22.89 10.06 -5.04
N TYR A 220 -21.81 10.35 -4.31
CA TYR A 220 -21.85 11.01 -3.00
C TYR A 220 -21.51 12.51 -3.05
N GLY A 221 -20.80 12.99 -4.07
CA GLY A 221 -20.54 14.42 -4.25
C GLY A 221 -21.82 15.23 -4.45
N ARG A 222 -22.85 14.65 -5.09
CA ARG A 222 -24.18 15.27 -5.20
C ARG A 222 -24.98 15.24 -3.90
N ALA A 223 -24.81 14.20 -3.09
CA ALA A 223 -25.51 14.06 -1.82
C ALA A 223 -24.97 15.03 -0.75
N MET A 224 -23.67 15.31 -0.73
CA MET A 224 -23.08 16.28 0.19
C MET A 224 -23.31 17.73 -0.22
N ALA A 225 -23.38 18.04 -1.52
CA ALA A 225 -23.75 19.37 -2.01
C ALA A 225 -25.21 19.76 -1.68
N ALA A 226 -26.06 18.78 -1.34
CA ALA A 226 -27.46 18.97 -0.99
C ALA A 226 -27.73 19.09 0.53
N GLN A 227 -26.70 18.96 1.38
CA GLN A 227 -26.84 19.16 2.82
C GLN A 227 -26.47 20.61 3.18
N PRO A 228 -27.40 21.42 3.72
CA PRO A 228 -27.07 22.76 4.16
C PRO A 228 -26.10 22.68 5.36
N ILE A 229 -25.08 23.54 5.32
CA ILE A 229 -24.07 23.74 6.36
C ILE A 229 -24.74 24.21 7.65
#